data_AF-A0A6A4ATI9-F1
#
_entry.id   AF-A0A6A4ATI9-F1
#
_cell.length_a   1.000
_cell.length_b   1.000
_cell.length_c   1.000
_cell.angle_alpha   90.00
_cell.angle_beta   90.00
_cell.angle_gamma   90.00
#
_symmetry.space_group_name_H-M   'P 1'
#
loop_
_entity.id
_entity.type
_entity.pdbx_description
1 polymer ?
#
loop_
_entity_poly.entity_id
_entity_poly.type
_entity_poly.pdbx_seq_one_letter_code
_entity_poly.pdbx_strand_id
1 'polypeptide(L)'
;MAPEVMMGQRYGEKADVFSLGVVISELDTHELPYAHAKESGSSGGGSGGRSLPDTAVLQMVSLGKLRVRFSAFMDPDMARFVGSCVSVDPSERPTAAEVLYYLQIAARNRHY
;
A
#
# COMPACT_ATOMS: atom_id res chain seq x y z
N MET A 1 6.12 -1.82 -6.17
CA MET A 1 6.66 -3.20 -6.17
C MET A 1 6.48 -3.82 -4.80
N ALA A 2 6.31 -5.13 -4.72
CA ALA A 2 6.25 -5.83 -3.44
C ALA A 2 7.65 -5.92 -2.79
N PRO A 3 7.75 -5.91 -1.45
CA PRO A 3 9.02 -5.98 -0.70
C PRO A 3 9.95 -7.11 -1.15
N GLU A 4 9.43 -8.32 -1.32
CA GLU A 4 10.20 -9.49 -1.72
C GLU A 4 10.82 -9.33 -3.11
N VAL A 5 10.09 -8.68 -4.04
CA VAL A 5 10.58 -8.41 -5.39
C VAL A 5 11.68 -7.34 -5.36
N MET A 6 11.55 -6.32 -4.49
CA MET A 6 12.58 -5.31 -4.28
C MET A 6 13.87 -5.90 -3.70
N MET A 7 13.76 -6.91 -2.84
CA MET A 7 14.88 -7.65 -2.28
C MET A 7 15.51 -8.66 -3.24
N GLY A 8 15.03 -8.74 -4.49
CA GLY A 8 15.51 -9.71 -5.48
C GLY A 8 15.07 -11.15 -5.21
N GLN A 9 14.09 -11.36 -4.33
CA GLN A 9 13.49 -12.68 -4.11
C GLN A 9 12.59 -13.06 -5.28
N ARG A 10 12.20 -14.33 -5.35
CA ARG A 10 11.40 -14.87 -6.44
C ARG A 10 10.03 -14.19 -6.48
N TYR A 11 9.68 -13.65 -7.64
CA TYR A 11 8.34 -13.15 -7.93
C TYR A 11 7.30 -14.27 -7.81
N GLY A 12 6.14 -13.97 -7.23
CA GLY A 12 4.98 -14.85 -7.18
C GLY A 12 3.67 -14.08 -7.20
N GLU A 13 2.54 -14.78 -7.32
CA GLU A 13 1.19 -14.19 -7.41
C GLU A 13 0.85 -13.21 -6.28
N LYS A 14 1.44 -13.39 -5.09
CA LYS A 14 1.23 -12.51 -3.93
C LYS A 14 1.87 -11.13 -4.12
N ALA A 15 2.83 -10.98 -5.05
CA ALA A 15 3.40 -9.68 -5.41
C ALA A 15 2.40 -8.83 -6.22
N ASP A 16 1.56 -9.46 -7.05
CA ASP A 16 0.45 -8.79 -7.74
C ASP A 16 -0.59 -8.30 -6.74
N VAL A 17 -0.93 -9.11 -5.73
CA VAL A 17 -1.86 -8.72 -4.65
C VAL A 17 -1.36 -7.50 -3.87
N PHE A 18 -0.05 -7.45 -3.58
CA PHE A 18 0.55 -6.26 -2.96
C PHE A 18 0.40 -5.03 -3.86
N SER A 19 0.73 -5.18 -5.15
CA SER A 19 0.68 -4.08 -6.10
C SER A 19 -0.75 -3.57 -6.31
N LEU A 20 -1.74 -4.47 -6.32
CA LEU A 20 -3.16 -4.13 -6.33
C LEU A 20 -3.56 -3.35 -5.07
N GLY A 21 -3.12 -3.77 -3.88
CA GLY A 21 -3.40 -3.05 -2.63
C GLY A 21 -2.83 -1.63 -2.62
N VAL A 22 -1.64 -1.43 -3.19
CA VAL A 22 -1.06 -0.09 -3.39
C VAL A 22 -1.92 0.74 -4.35
N VAL A 23 -2.35 0.18 -5.48
CA VAL A 23 -3.22 0.89 -6.44
C VAL A 23 -4.56 1.26 -5.80
N ILE A 24 -5.16 0.38 -4.99
CA ILE A 24 -6.41 0.71 -4.29
C ILE A 24 -6.20 1.88 -3.32
N SER A 25 -5.06 1.93 -2.63
CA SER A 25 -4.74 3.08 -1.77
C SER A 25 -4.58 4.38 -2.56
N GLU A 26 -3.93 4.33 -3.72
CA GLU A 26 -3.79 5.49 -4.61
C GLU A 26 -5.15 5.97 -5.14
N LEU A 27 -6.06 5.06 -5.48
CA LEU A 27 -7.42 5.40 -5.92
C LEU A 27 -8.25 6.04 -4.80
N ASP A 28 -8.07 5.59 -3.56
CA ASP A 28 -8.80 6.11 -2.40
C ASP A 28 -8.29 7.48 -1.93
N THR A 29 -6.98 7.65 -1.87
CA THR A 29 -6.37 8.93 -1.43
C THR A 29 -6.26 9.94 -2.57
N HIS A 30 -6.27 9.47 -3.82
CA HIS A 30 -5.95 10.26 -5.01
C HIS A 30 -4.52 10.86 -4.95
N GLU A 31 -3.61 10.17 -4.26
CA GLU A 31 -2.21 10.54 -4.09
C GLU A 31 -1.28 9.44 -4.61
N LEU A 32 -0.12 9.83 -5.12
CA LEU A 32 0.91 8.87 -5.50
C LEU A 32 1.30 7.97 -4.32
N PRO A 33 1.66 6.70 -4.57
CA PRO A 33 2.10 5.78 -3.52
C PRO A 33 3.17 6.40 -2.62
N TYR A 34 2.87 6.46 -1.32
CA TYR A 34 3.77 6.98 -0.28
C TYR A 34 4.12 8.48 -0.37
N ALA A 35 3.32 9.31 -1.06
CA ALA A 35 3.53 10.77 -1.14
C ALA A 35 3.74 11.42 0.24
N HIS A 36 2.93 11.04 1.23
CA HIS A 36 3.03 11.50 2.62
C HIS A 36 4.42 11.31 3.28
N ALA A 37 5.17 10.28 2.89
CA ALA A 37 6.51 10.03 3.42
C ALA A 37 7.51 11.03 2.85
N LYS A 38 7.33 11.42 1.58
CA LYS A 38 8.20 12.38 0.89
C LYS A 38 8.04 13.80 1.42
N GLU A 39 6.86 14.14 1.93
CA GLU A 39 6.54 15.45 2.50
C GLU A 39 7.06 15.62 3.94
N SER A 40 7.11 14.53 4.72
CA SER A 40 7.52 14.54 6.13
C SER A 40 9.00 14.88 6.36
N GLY A 41 9.84 14.85 5.32
CA GLY A 41 11.22 15.33 5.35
C GLY A 41 11.36 16.86 5.43
N SER A 42 10.23 17.60 5.34
CA SER A 42 10.20 19.06 5.30
C SER A 42 9.90 19.74 6.65
N SER A 43 9.63 18.97 7.72
CA SER A 43 9.17 19.51 9.02
C SER A 43 10.21 19.49 10.15
N GLY A 44 11.50 19.47 9.83
CA GLY A 44 12.60 19.68 10.79
C GLY A 44 13.39 20.94 10.42
N GLY A 45 13.39 21.95 11.29
CA GLY A 45 14.01 23.25 11.03
C GLY A 45 15.50 23.17 10.65
N GLY A 46 15.85 23.76 9.52
CA GLY A 46 17.24 24.01 9.11
C GLY A 46 17.63 23.39 7.76
N SER A 47 17.64 24.23 6.72
CA SER A 47 18.31 24.02 5.43
C SER A 47 17.81 22.89 4.52
N GLY A 48 16.93 23.25 3.57
CA GLY A 48 16.72 22.50 2.32
C GLY A 48 16.08 21.12 2.49
N GLY A 49 14.78 21.08 2.79
CA GLY A 49 13.98 19.86 2.90
C GLY A 49 14.11 18.99 1.65
N ARG A 50 14.95 17.96 1.73
CA ARG A 50 15.09 16.98 0.66
C ARG A 50 13.97 15.97 0.81
N SER A 51 13.12 15.90 -0.21
CA SER A 51 12.19 14.79 -0.42
C SER A 51 12.95 13.47 -0.27
N LEU A 52 12.39 12.53 0.49
CA LEU A 52 12.98 11.21 0.64
C LEU A 52 13.14 10.58 -0.76
N PRO A 53 14.36 10.17 -1.15
CA PRO A 53 14.57 9.56 -2.46
C PRO A 53 13.77 8.26 -2.55
N ASP A 54 13.34 7.91 -3.76
CA ASP A 54 12.49 6.73 -3.98
C ASP A 54 13.11 5.46 -3.38
N THR A 55 14.43 5.28 -3.51
CA THR A 55 15.15 4.15 -2.93
C THR A 55 14.98 4.04 -1.41
N ALA A 56 14.98 5.17 -0.69
CA ALA A 56 14.75 5.20 0.76
C ALA A 56 13.29 4.84 1.10
N VAL A 57 12.32 5.28 0.28
CA VAL A 57 10.91 4.88 0.41
C VAL A 57 10.78 3.37 0.24
N LEU A 58 11.35 2.79 -0.84
CA LEU A 58 11.31 1.35 -1.09
C LEU A 58 11.96 0.56 0.06
N GLN A 59 13.08 1.05 0.60
CA GLN A 59 13.74 0.44 1.76
C GLN A 59 12.85 0.47 3.01
N MET A 60 12.18 1.59 3.30
CA MET A 60 11.28 1.69 4.46
C MET A 60 10.06 0.78 4.32
N VAL A 61 9.51 0.65 3.12
CA VAL A 61 8.42 -0.31 2.82
C VAL A 61 8.91 -1.74 3.05
N SER A 62 10.09 -2.06 2.54
CA SER A 62 10.71 -3.39 2.68
C SER A 62 10.99 -3.77 4.15
N LEU A 63 11.29 -2.78 4.99
CA LEU A 63 11.47 -2.95 6.43
C LEU A 63 10.15 -2.92 7.22
N GLY A 64 9.00 -2.75 6.57
CA GLY A 64 7.70 -2.59 7.23
C GLY A 64 7.54 -1.30 8.05
N LYS A 65 8.47 -0.35 7.89
CA LYS A 65 8.45 0.95 8.59
C LYS A 65 7.57 1.97 7.89
N LEU A 66 7.23 1.72 6.63
CA LEU A 66 6.34 2.55 5.85
C LEU A 66 5.22 1.68 5.26
N ARG A 67 3.98 2.13 5.42
CA ARG A 67 2.79 1.49 4.88
C ARG A 67 2.02 2.51 4.06
N VAL A 68 1.19 2.01 3.15
CA VAL A 68 0.20 2.84 2.45
C VAL A 68 -0.78 3.44 3.48
N ARG A 69 -1.44 4.52 3.08
CA ARG A 69 -2.51 5.15 3.87
C ARG A 69 -3.83 5.02 3.13
N PHE A 70 -4.89 5.14 3.89
CA PHE A 70 -6.25 5.23 3.39
C PHE A 70 -6.85 6.54 3.88
N SER A 71 -7.77 7.09 3.09
CA SER A 71 -8.55 8.27 3.41
C SER A 71 -9.47 7.98 4.60
N ALA A 72 -9.92 9.04 5.28
CA ALA A 72 -10.93 8.91 6.33
C ALA A 72 -12.32 8.51 5.79
N PHE A 73 -12.50 8.49 4.47
CA PHE A 73 -13.76 8.15 3.81
C PHE A 73 -13.84 6.68 3.37
N MET A 74 -12.70 5.96 3.37
CA MET A 74 -12.71 4.53 3.10
C MET A 74 -13.46 3.79 4.20
N ASP A 75 -14.30 2.84 3.80
CA ASP A 75 -14.97 1.95 4.74
C ASP A 75 -13.92 1.22 5.61
N PRO A 76 -14.07 1.17 6.95
CA PRO A 76 -13.05 0.60 7.83
C PRO A 76 -12.74 -0.87 7.57
N ASP A 77 -13.72 -1.66 7.14
CA ASP A 77 -13.50 -3.07 6.84
C ASP A 77 -12.76 -3.23 5.50
N MET A 78 -13.08 -2.38 4.51
CA MET A 78 -12.32 -2.30 3.25
C MET A 78 -10.86 -1.91 3.52
N ALA A 79 -10.63 -0.86 4.33
CA ALA A 79 -9.28 -0.41 4.67
C ALA A 79 -8.48 -1.52 5.39
N ARG A 80 -9.12 -2.26 6.31
CA ARG A 80 -8.49 -3.41 6.98
C ARG A 80 -8.16 -4.52 6.01
N PHE A 81 -9.08 -4.88 5.11
CA PHE A 81 -8.88 -5.92 4.11
C PHE A 81 -7.78 -5.55 3.12
N VAL A 82 -7.84 -4.37 2.51
CA VAL A 82 -6.79 -3.88 1.60
C VAL A 82 -5.45 -3.74 2.34
N GLY A 83 -5.48 -3.39 3.62
CA GLY A 83 -4.32 -3.38 4.51
C GLY A 83 -3.61 -4.73 4.63
N SER A 84 -4.32 -5.86 4.47
CA SER A 84 -3.74 -7.21 4.40
C SER A 84 -3.09 -7.50 3.05
N CYS A 85 -3.64 -6.98 1.95
CA CYS A 85 -3.05 -7.11 0.61
C CYS A 85 -1.63 -6.53 0.55
N VAL A 86 -1.37 -5.46 1.31
CA VAL A 86 -0.08 -4.75 1.38
C VAL A 86 0.80 -5.22 2.55
N SER A 87 0.58 -6.42 3.08
CA SER A 87 1.46 -7.00 4.11
C SER A 87 2.89 -7.16 3.58
N VAL A 88 3.89 -6.95 4.44
CA VAL A 88 5.29 -7.23 4.09
C VAL A 88 5.50 -8.72 3.87
N ASP A 89 4.90 -9.55 4.73
CA ASP A 89 4.91 -11.01 4.58
C ASP A 89 3.93 -11.43 3.47
N PRO A 90 4.40 -12.05 2.38
CA PRO A 90 3.53 -12.53 1.29
C PRO A 90 2.50 -13.58 1.72
N SER A 91 2.77 -14.34 2.78
CA SER A 91 1.86 -15.39 3.28
C SER A 91 0.62 -14.84 3.98
N GLU A 92 0.73 -13.64 4.55
CA GLU A 92 -0.36 -12.91 5.21
C GLU A 92 -1.29 -12.19 4.21
N ARG A 93 -0.91 -12.15 2.93
CA ARG A 93 -1.74 -11.52 1.89
C ARG A 93 -2.82 -12.51 1.45
N PRO A 94 -4.04 -12.05 1.15
CA PRO A 94 -5.07 -12.89 0.54
C PRO A 94 -4.65 -13.37 -0.85
N THR A 95 -5.31 -14.40 -1.35
CA THR A 95 -5.22 -14.85 -2.74
C THR A 95 -5.98 -13.88 -3.65
N ALA A 96 -5.67 -13.89 -4.95
CA ALA A 96 -6.42 -13.10 -5.93
C ALA A 96 -7.93 -13.44 -5.92
N ALA A 97 -8.28 -14.71 -5.69
CA ALA A 97 -9.66 -15.15 -5.59
C ALA A 97 -10.39 -14.55 -4.37
N GLU A 98 -9.74 -14.51 -3.20
CA GLU A 98 -10.29 -13.89 -1.99
C GLU A 98 -10.47 -12.38 -2.17
N VAL A 99 -9.50 -11.71 -2.81
CA VAL A 99 -9.62 -10.27 -3.13
C VAL A 99 -10.80 -10.02 -4.05
N LEU A 100 -10.93 -10.79 -5.13
CA LEU A 100 -12.06 -10.68 -6.07
C LEU A 100 -13.39 -10.87 -5.34
N TYR A 101 -13.51 -11.94 -4.54
CA TYR A 101 -14.71 -12.23 -3.79
C TYR A 101 -15.09 -11.08 -2.84
N TYR A 102 -14.13 -10.57 -2.07
CA TYR A 102 -14.37 -9.46 -1.16
C TYR A 102 -14.87 -8.21 -1.90
N LEU A 103 -14.22 -7.83 -3.01
CA LEU A 103 -14.60 -6.67 -3.81
C LEU A 103 -16.00 -6.84 -4.44
N GLN A 104 -16.36 -8.03 -4.90
CA GLN A 104 -17.70 -8.31 -5.43
C GLN A 104 -18.79 -8.14 -4.37
N ILE A 105 -18.56 -8.64 -3.15
CA ILE A 105 -19.49 -8.48 -2.03
C ILE A 105 -19.61 -7.00 -1.65
N ALA A 106 -18.49 -6.29 -1.54
CA ALA A 106 -18.48 -4.86 -1.23
C ALA A 106 -19.23 -4.04 -2.29
N ALA A 107 -19.02 -4.31 -3.57
CA ALA A 107 -19.71 -3.65 -4.67
C ALA A 107 -21.22 -3.94 -4.68
N ARG A 108 -21.62 -5.17 -4.37
CA ARG A 108 -23.05 -5.54 -4.30
C ARG A 108 -23.78 -4.90 -3.13
N ASN A 109 -23.10 -4.75 -1.99
CA ASN A 109 -23.70 -4.20 -0.77
C ASN A 109 -23.83 -2.67 -0.82
N ARG A 110 -23.09 -1.99 -1.71
CA ARG A 110 -23.29 -0.58 -2.02
C ARG A 110 -24.38 -0.46 -3.09
N HIS A 111 -25.63 -0.61 -2.68
CA HIS A 111 -26.75 -0.12 -3.48
C HIS A 111 -26.61 1.40 -3.58
N TYR A 112 -26.41 1.90 -4.81
CA TYR A 112 -26.61 3.32 -5.13
C TYR A 112 -28.05 3.73 -4.85
#